data_AF-A0A947HSQ3-F1
#
_entry.id   AF-A0A947HSQ3-F1
#
_cell.length_a   1.000
_cell.length_b   1.000
_cell.length_c   1.000
_cell.angle_alpha   90.00
_cell.angle_beta   90.00
_cell.angle_gamma   90.00
#
_symmetry.space_group_name_H-M   'P 1'
#
loop_
_entity.id
_entity.type
_entity.pdbx_description
1 polymer ?
#
loop_
_entity_poly.entity_id
_entity_poly.type
_entity_poly.pdbx_seq_one_letter_code
_entity_poly.pdbx_strand_id
1 'polypeptide(L)'
;MVLASVVLGVFTSSGCSWAVSRPAEIDGRFQRHCTYSRNNAVTDTVFASLSGAAALALLITGGVVLAGSDDGEGGTGEGGVAAGALMGLSAAPLLAGAIWAPSASYGFRNASRCTELRAIDAGCRAAPECVSDGLCSYDGTRCVALEAADCVRSRGCRSSGRCVLEGGACVAAVPGKPPIGKSPDPPTAVTLPPPAPVRTDDQCRAGVTCRELGLCGAREGSCIAVSDDDCRRALRCRAHGRCSLSGGQCVAATDADCQASDGCTSGGLCAARDGICAEAR
;
A
#
# COMPACT_ATOMS: atom_id res chain seq x y z
N MET A 1 40.18 43.17 23.18
CA MET A 1 40.23 42.49 21.87
C MET A 1 39.61 41.10 22.04
N VAL A 2 38.28 41.01 22.01
CA VAL A 2 37.49 39.78 21.78
C VAL A 2 36.19 40.26 21.13
N LEU A 3 36.05 40.02 19.82
CA LEU A 3 34.84 40.36 19.06
C LEU A 3 33.87 39.18 19.16
N ALA A 4 32.77 39.36 19.90
CA ALA A 4 31.66 38.42 19.94
C ALA A 4 30.83 38.57 18.65
N SER A 5 30.84 37.54 17.81
CA SER A 5 29.97 37.47 16.63
C SER A 5 28.61 36.94 17.04
N VAL A 6 27.60 37.82 17.02
CA VAL A 6 26.19 37.46 17.13
C VAL A 6 25.72 37.02 15.74
N VAL A 7 25.51 35.73 15.55
CA VAL A 7 24.86 35.21 14.33
C VAL A 7 23.35 35.31 14.53
N LEU A 8 22.75 36.32 13.91
CA LEU A 8 21.30 36.40 13.73
C LEU A 8 20.89 35.36 12.68
N GLY A 9 20.29 34.25 13.13
CA GLY A 9 19.66 33.27 12.27
C GLY A 9 18.42 33.86 11.61
N VAL A 10 18.51 34.15 10.31
CA VAL A 10 17.35 34.47 9.48
C VAL A 10 16.60 33.16 9.19
N PHE A 11 15.42 33.00 9.80
CA PHE A 11 14.44 32.00 9.37
C PHE A 11 13.82 32.48 8.06
N THR A 12 14.31 31.98 6.93
CA THR A 12 13.54 32.01 5.68
C THR A 12 12.61 30.81 5.66
N SER A 13 11.31 31.09 5.72
CA SER A 13 10.26 30.13 5.46
C SER A 13 10.21 29.76 3.97
N SER A 14 9.98 28.48 3.69
CA SER A 14 9.42 27.97 2.43
C SER A 14 10.34 28.00 1.19
N GLY A 15 11.45 27.26 1.24
CA GLY A 15 12.14 26.77 0.04
C GLY A 15 12.01 25.25 -0.06
N CYS A 16 11.16 24.74 -0.96
CA CYS A 16 11.28 23.35 -1.40
C CYS A 16 12.57 23.24 -2.23
N SER A 17 13.66 22.79 -1.61
CA SER A 17 14.82 22.31 -2.36
C SER A 17 14.48 20.95 -2.98
N TRP A 18 14.34 20.93 -4.30
CA TRP A 18 14.26 19.68 -5.06
C TRP A 18 15.69 19.21 -5.29
N ALA A 19 16.15 18.23 -4.53
CA ALA A 19 17.28 17.43 -4.96
C ALA A 19 16.76 16.46 -6.03
N VAL A 20 16.91 16.84 -7.30
CA VAL A 20 16.99 15.83 -8.37
C VAL A 20 18.31 15.13 -8.12
N SER A 21 18.27 14.00 -7.43
CA SER A 21 19.42 13.11 -7.38
C SER A 21 19.79 12.79 -8.82
N ARG A 22 21.03 13.11 -9.19
CA ARG A 22 21.58 12.67 -10.47
C ARG A 22 21.32 11.17 -10.61
N PRO A 23 20.99 10.70 -11.83
CA PRO A 23 20.82 9.27 -12.08
C PRO A 23 22.07 8.54 -11.60
N ALA A 24 21.90 7.65 -10.63
CA ALA A 24 22.95 6.70 -10.29
C ALA A 24 23.01 5.69 -11.45
N GLU A 25 24.17 5.62 -12.08
CA GLU A 25 24.45 4.68 -13.16
C GLU A 25 24.59 3.28 -12.54
N ILE A 26 23.50 2.52 -12.59
CA ILE A 26 23.52 1.07 -12.32
C ILE A 26 23.13 0.41 -13.64
N ASP A 27 24.11 -0.24 -14.28
CA ASP A 27 23.97 -1.07 -15.50
C ASP A 27 23.45 -0.38 -16.77
N GLY A 28 23.73 0.91 -16.98
CA GLY A 28 23.45 1.59 -18.27
C GLY A 28 21.97 1.63 -18.66
N ARG A 29 21.05 1.34 -17.75
CA ARG A 29 19.60 1.46 -17.93
C ARG A 29 19.05 2.59 -17.06
N PHE A 30 18.59 3.65 -17.71
CA PHE A 30 17.73 4.64 -17.09
C PHE A 30 16.33 4.04 -16.88
N GLN A 31 16.14 3.23 -15.84
CA GLN A 31 14.81 2.78 -15.47
C GLN A 31 14.13 3.85 -14.61
N ARG A 32 13.23 4.63 -15.20
CA ARG A 32 12.21 5.37 -14.44
C ARG A 32 11.12 4.39 -14.01
N HIS A 33 11.42 3.62 -12.98
CA HIS A 33 10.38 2.95 -12.23
C HIS A 33 9.65 4.00 -11.39
N CYS A 34 8.41 4.34 -11.75
CA CYS A 34 7.44 4.79 -10.76
C CYS A 34 7.05 3.58 -9.90
N THR A 35 8.00 3.00 -9.16
CA THR A 35 7.70 2.05 -8.11
C THR A 35 7.11 2.85 -6.96
N TYR A 36 5.80 2.75 -6.80
CA TYR A 36 5.16 3.09 -5.54
C TYR A 36 5.62 2.08 -4.50
N SER A 37 6.78 2.33 -3.91
CA SER A 37 7.31 1.53 -2.81
C SER A 37 6.59 1.95 -1.53
N ARG A 38 5.65 1.12 -1.08
CA ARG A 38 5.24 1.12 0.34
C ARG A 38 6.34 0.43 1.12
N ASN A 39 7.42 1.13 1.43
CA ASN A 39 8.32 0.68 2.48
C ASN A 39 8.08 1.52 3.73
N ASN A 40 7.78 0.78 4.79
CA ASN A 40 7.50 1.20 6.15
C ASN A 40 8.57 2.13 6.71
N ALA A 41 8.12 2.94 7.65
CA ALA A 41 8.89 3.75 8.58
C ALA A 41 10.28 3.15 8.92
N VAL A 42 11.32 3.84 8.48
CA VAL A 42 12.59 3.88 9.21
C VAL A 42 12.43 5.01 10.23
N THR A 43 11.98 4.68 11.43
CA THR A 43 12.18 5.57 12.59
C THR A 43 13.63 5.43 13.00
N ASP A 44 14.44 6.42 12.67
CA ASP A 44 15.76 6.61 13.27
C ASP A 44 15.60 6.76 14.79
N THR A 45 16.15 5.79 15.50
CA THR A 45 16.50 5.88 16.91
C THR A 45 17.62 6.90 17.10
N VAL A 46 17.25 8.14 17.42
CA VAL A 46 18.15 9.07 18.13
C VAL A 46 18.11 8.69 19.60
N PHE A 47 19.02 7.81 20.02
CA PHE A 47 19.32 7.59 21.43
C PHE A 47 20.03 8.84 21.95
N ALA A 48 19.29 9.68 22.67
CA ALA A 48 19.87 10.70 23.52
C ALA A 48 20.60 10.01 24.69
N SER A 49 21.91 10.20 24.74
CA SER A 49 22.77 9.88 25.87
C SER A 49 22.41 10.81 27.05
N LEU A 50 21.53 10.32 27.93
CA LEU A 50 21.30 10.84 29.28
C LEU A 50 21.53 9.70 30.28
N SER A 51 22.79 9.33 30.46
CA SER A 51 23.31 8.85 31.75
C SER A 51 23.28 10.04 32.72
N GLY A 52 22.71 10.03 33.92
CA GLY A 52 22.27 8.95 34.79
C GLY A 52 22.60 9.40 36.21
N ALA A 53 21.60 9.80 37.00
CA ALA A 53 21.70 9.93 38.45
C ALA A 53 20.29 9.97 39.08
N ALA A 54 20.12 9.14 40.13
CA ALA A 54 18.97 9.02 41.04
C ALA A 54 17.69 8.41 40.42
N ALA A 55 17.42 7.11 40.51
CA ALA A 55 17.13 6.32 41.71
C ALA A 55 16.11 6.98 42.65
N LEU A 56 14.83 6.62 42.54
CA LEU A 56 13.94 6.58 43.69
C LEU A 56 12.77 5.58 43.47
N ALA A 57 12.85 4.50 44.25
CA ALA A 57 11.80 3.67 44.84
C ALA A 57 10.36 3.70 44.27
N LEU A 58 9.88 2.54 43.83
CA LEU A 58 8.48 2.16 44.04
C LEU A 58 8.41 0.72 44.58
N LEU A 59 8.02 0.67 45.85
CA LEU A 59 7.81 -0.54 46.65
C LEU A 59 6.57 -1.30 46.17
N ILE A 60 6.81 -2.55 45.82
CA ILE A 60 6.09 -3.77 46.25
C ILE A 60 4.83 -3.52 47.11
N THR A 61 3.66 -3.78 46.52
CA THR A 61 2.59 -4.63 47.10
C THR A 61 2.01 -5.40 45.90
N GLY A 62 2.05 -6.72 45.80
CA GLY A 62 1.92 -7.75 46.83
C GLY A 62 0.46 -8.17 46.93
N GLY A 63 -0.08 -8.83 45.90
CA GLY A 63 -1.44 -9.37 45.89
C GLY A 63 -1.49 -10.66 45.06
N VAL A 64 -1.36 -11.79 45.74
CA VAL A 64 -1.31 -13.16 45.21
C VAL A 64 -2.57 -13.89 45.68
N VAL A 65 -3.34 -14.43 44.72
CA VAL A 65 -4.14 -15.67 44.75
C VAL A 65 -5.43 -15.60 45.61
N LEU A 66 -6.61 -15.99 45.10
CA LEU A 66 -7.06 -17.38 44.98
C LEU A 66 -8.04 -17.59 43.81
N ALA A 67 -7.80 -18.67 43.08
CA ALA A 67 -8.77 -19.30 42.20
C ALA A 67 -9.81 -20.05 43.05
N GLY A 68 -11.09 -19.81 42.77
CA GLY A 68 -12.21 -20.62 43.23
C GLY A 68 -12.79 -21.37 42.03
N SER A 69 -12.83 -22.70 42.13
CA SER A 69 -13.59 -23.59 41.26
C SER A 69 -14.95 -23.83 41.92
N ASP A 70 -16.03 -23.50 41.24
CA ASP A 70 -17.39 -23.85 41.66
C ASP A 70 -18.07 -24.65 40.54
N ASP A 71 -18.20 -25.96 40.77
CA ASP A 71 -19.19 -26.82 40.13
C ASP A 71 -20.48 -26.73 40.97
N GLY A 72 -21.61 -26.38 40.36
CA GLY A 72 -22.89 -26.28 41.08
C GLY A 72 -24.10 -26.21 40.15
N GLU A 73 -24.80 -27.35 40.05
CA GLU A 73 -26.12 -27.52 39.44
C GLU A 73 -27.24 -26.79 40.19
N GLY A 74 -28.26 -26.36 39.43
CA GLY A 74 -29.67 -26.44 39.84
C GLY A 74 -30.28 -25.27 40.63
N GLY A 75 -31.39 -24.71 40.12
CA GLY A 75 -32.33 -23.94 40.94
C GLY A 75 -33.13 -22.89 40.19
N THR A 76 -34.34 -23.25 39.74
CA THR A 76 -35.40 -22.31 39.35
C THR A 76 -35.90 -21.54 40.57
N GLY A 77 -36.05 -20.22 40.44
CA GLY A 77 -36.58 -19.37 41.51
C GLY A 77 -37.05 -18.02 40.97
N GLU A 78 -38.36 -17.89 40.85
CA GLU A 78 -39.08 -16.64 40.60
C GLU A 78 -39.00 -15.70 41.82
N GLY A 79 -38.96 -14.39 41.56
CA GLY A 79 -39.47 -13.39 42.50
C GLY A 79 -38.52 -12.24 42.85
N GLY A 80 -39.07 -11.03 42.85
CA GLY A 80 -38.64 -10.00 43.81
C GLY A 80 -38.00 -8.75 43.23
N VAL A 81 -38.87 -7.81 42.84
CA VAL A 81 -38.62 -6.37 42.78
C VAL A 81 -37.83 -5.83 43.99
N ALA A 82 -36.80 -5.03 43.73
CA ALA A 82 -36.31 -4.03 44.68
C ALA A 82 -35.84 -2.79 43.92
N ALA A 83 -36.66 -1.74 43.99
CA ALA A 83 -36.32 -0.38 43.61
C ALA A 83 -35.32 0.18 44.64
N GLY A 84 -34.14 0.60 44.16
CA GLY A 84 -33.14 1.31 44.95
C GLY A 84 -32.85 2.66 44.31
N ALA A 85 -33.33 3.72 44.95
CA ALA A 85 -33.22 5.10 44.54
C ALA A 85 -31.83 5.70 44.86
N LEU A 86 -31.41 6.61 43.98
CA LEU A 86 -30.78 7.91 44.23
C LEU A 86 -29.54 8.01 45.15
N MET A 87 -28.47 8.56 44.57
CA MET A 87 -27.70 9.76 44.97
C MET A 87 -26.28 9.58 44.42
N GLY A 88 -25.86 10.37 43.44
CA GLY A 88 -25.52 11.78 43.66
C GLY A 88 -24.01 11.87 43.88
N LEU A 89 -23.23 11.83 42.79
CA LEU A 89 -21.81 12.17 42.83
C LEU A 89 -21.50 13.16 41.71
N SER A 90 -21.27 14.36 42.22
CA SER A 90 -20.90 15.61 41.59
C SER A 90 -19.71 15.50 40.65
N ALA A 91 -19.86 16.20 39.53
CA ALA A 91 -18.86 16.47 38.52
C ALA A 91 -17.57 17.07 39.10
N ALA A 92 -16.44 16.56 38.62
CA ALA A 92 -15.16 17.26 38.62
C ALA A 92 -14.72 17.49 37.16
N PRO A 93 -14.37 18.72 36.76
CA PRO A 93 -13.87 18.98 35.41
C PRO A 93 -12.38 18.63 35.37
N LEU A 94 -12.05 17.45 34.86
CA LEU A 94 -10.68 17.13 34.49
C LEU A 94 -10.37 17.84 33.17
N LEU A 95 -9.69 18.97 33.33
CA LEU A 95 -8.62 19.50 32.49
C LEU A 95 -8.57 18.96 31.06
N ALA A 96 -8.93 19.85 30.13
CA ALA A 96 -8.71 19.77 28.70
C ALA A 96 -7.27 19.31 28.38
N GLY A 97 -7.10 18.02 28.17
CA GLY A 97 -5.96 17.46 27.47
C GLY A 97 -6.05 17.88 26.02
N ALA A 98 -5.07 18.66 25.57
CA ALA A 98 -4.88 19.02 24.17
C ALA A 98 -4.88 17.75 23.31
N ILE A 99 -5.99 17.54 22.60
CA ILE A 99 -6.10 16.53 21.57
C ILE A 99 -5.14 16.96 20.47
N TRP A 100 -4.02 16.24 20.36
CA TRP A 100 -3.22 16.22 19.14
C TRP A 100 -4.17 15.85 18.00
N ALA A 101 -4.52 16.83 17.17
CA ALA A 101 -5.12 16.57 15.88
C ALA A 101 -4.13 15.69 15.10
N PRO A 102 -4.50 14.47 14.67
CA PRO A 102 -3.66 13.71 13.78
C PRO A 102 -3.46 14.56 12.53
N SER A 103 -2.19 14.81 12.24
CA SER A 103 -1.68 15.44 11.03
C SER A 103 -2.52 15.01 9.84
N ALA A 104 -3.25 15.98 9.29
CA ALA A 104 -3.97 15.83 8.05
C ALA A 104 -3.05 15.18 7.02
N SER A 105 -3.43 13.96 6.66
CA SER A 105 -3.15 13.26 5.41
C SER A 105 -2.33 14.09 4.41
N TYR A 106 -1.00 13.94 4.46
CA TYR A 106 -0.13 14.20 3.32
C TYR A 106 -0.33 13.07 2.30
N GLY A 107 -1.58 12.87 1.90
CA GLY A 107 -2.04 11.82 1.01
C GLY A 107 -1.97 12.29 -0.43
N PHE A 108 -1.09 11.66 -1.21
CA PHE A 108 -1.28 11.40 -2.63
C PHE A 108 -1.47 12.62 -3.56
N ARG A 109 -0.47 13.51 -3.64
CA ARG A 109 -0.31 14.39 -4.82
C ARG A 109 0.50 13.77 -5.99
N ASN A 110 0.96 12.53 -5.86
CA ASN A 110 1.81 11.89 -6.88
C ASN A 110 1.08 10.98 -7.88
N ALA A 111 -0.15 10.54 -7.60
CA ALA A 111 -0.89 9.71 -8.56
C ALA A 111 -1.31 10.49 -9.82
N SER A 112 -1.73 11.75 -9.65
CA SER A 112 -2.12 12.65 -10.74
C SER A 112 -0.94 13.03 -11.65
N ARG A 113 0.28 13.17 -11.10
CA ARG A 113 1.49 13.42 -11.89
C ARG A 113 1.93 12.21 -12.72
N CYS A 114 1.69 11.00 -12.25
CA CYS A 114 1.98 9.79 -13.03
C CYS A 114 1.06 9.66 -14.25
N THR A 115 -0.23 10.04 -14.11
CA THR A 115 -1.15 10.08 -15.25
C THR A 115 -0.80 11.18 -16.24
N GLU A 116 -0.35 12.34 -15.77
CA GLU A 116 0.09 13.45 -16.62
C GLU A 116 1.35 13.08 -17.42
N LEU A 117 2.36 12.50 -16.79
CA LEU A 117 3.57 12.01 -17.47
C LEU A 117 3.26 10.94 -18.52
N ARG A 118 2.35 10.01 -18.22
CA ARG A 118 1.90 8.99 -19.19
C ARG A 118 1.17 9.60 -20.38
N ALA A 119 0.37 10.64 -20.16
CA ALA A 119 -0.30 11.36 -21.24
C ALA A 119 0.71 12.08 -22.16
N ILE A 120 1.79 12.63 -21.59
CA ILE A 120 2.85 13.29 -22.36
C ILE A 120 3.68 12.26 -23.17
N ASP A 121 4.02 11.11 -22.59
CA ASP A 121 4.69 10.02 -23.33
C ASP A 121 3.81 9.49 -24.47
N ALA A 122 2.50 9.35 -24.25
CA ALA A 122 1.57 9.01 -25.32
C ALA A 122 1.56 10.08 -26.43
N GLY A 123 1.68 11.36 -26.06
CA GLY A 123 1.87 12.47 -26.99
C GLY A 123 3.13 12.32 -27.85
N CYS A 124 4.31 12.07 -27.23
CA CYS A 124 5.55 11.84 -27.97
C CYS A 124 5.46 10.63 -28.92
N ARG A 125 4.78 9.55 -28.51
CA ARG A 125 4.60 8.36 -29.37
C ARG A 125 3.68 8.60 -30.56
N ALA A 126 2.72 9.50 -30.44
CA ALA A 126 1.81 9.89 -31.52
C ALA A 126 2.42 10.96 -32.44
N ALA A 127 3.47 11.65 -31.99
CA ALA A 127 4.09 12.74 -32.72
C ALA A 127 4.82 12.24 -33.99
N PRO A 128 4.82 13.03 -35.08
CA PRO A 128 5.48 12.64 -36.33
C PRO A 128 7.00 12.40 -36.15
N GLU A 129 7.64 13.09 -35.20
CA GLU A 129 9.05 12.94 -34.85
C GLU A 129 9.39 11.56 -34.29
N CYS A 130 8.45 10.89 -33.61
CA CYS A 130 8.63 9.51 -33.19
C CYS A 130 8.69 8.58 -34.42
N VAL A 131 7.83 8.82 -35.42
CA VAL A 131 7.81 8.03 -36.65
C VAL A 131 9.02 8.33 -37.54
N SER A 132 9.44 9.59 -37.67
CA SER A 132 10.57 9.97 -38.53
C SER A 132 11.92 9.69 -37.88
N ASP A 133 12.12 10.14 -36.64
CA ASP A 133 13.42 10.25 -35.98
C ASP A 133 13.56 9.39 -34.72
N GLY A 134 12.50 8.70 -34.29
CA GLY A 134 12.52 7.84 -33.11
C GLY A 134 12.48 8.60 -31.78
N LEU A 135 11.99 9.84 -31.77
CA LEU A 135 11.86 10.64 -30.54
C LEU A 135 10.54 10.33 -29.82
N CYS A 136 10.41 9.10 -29.29
CA CYS A 136 9.13 8.56 -28.82
C CYS A 136 8.89 8.67 -27.31
N SER A 137 9.80 9.28 -26.55
CA SER A 137 9.75 9.32 -25.08
C SER A 137 10.01 10.73 -24.55
N TYR A 138 9.32 11.17 -23.49
CA TYR A 138 9.48 12.53 -22.95
C TYR A 138 10.55 12.58 -21.84
N ASP A 139 11.58 13.42 -21.96
CA ASP A 139 12.62 13.53 -20.91
C ASP A 139 12.21 14.43 -19.73
N GLY A 140 11.14 15.22 -19.87
CA GLY A 140 10.76 16.28 -18.95
C GLY A 140 10.75 17.67 -19.60
N THR A 141 11.35 17.81 -20.78
CA THR A 141 11.43 19.07 -21.54
C THR A 141 10.99 18.90 -23.00
N ARG A 142 11.33 17.77 -23.62
CA ARG A 142 11.03 17.49 -25.04
C ARG A 142 10.94 15.99 -25.29
N CYS A 143 10.46 15.64 -26.49
CA CYS A 143 10.50 14.26 -26.96
C CYS A 143 11.94 13.91 -27.39
N VAL A 144 12.46 12.80 -26.88
CA VAL A 144 13.79 12.24 -27.15
C VAL A 144 13.68 10.72 -27.35
N ALA A 145 14.75 10.09 -27.82
CA ALA A 145 14.85 8.64 -27.79
C ALA A 145 15.46 8.24 -26.43
N LEU A 146 14.74 7.44 -25.62
CA LEU A 146 15.28 6.94 -24.34
C LEU A 146 15.68 5.47 -24.40
N GLU A 147 15.08 4.74 -25.34
CA GLU A 147 15.36 3.32 -25.54
C GLU A 147 15.79 3.08 -26.99
N ALA A 148 16.70 2.10 -27.20
CA ALA A 148 17.10 1.70 -28.55
C ALA A 148 15.89 1.27 -29.41
N ALA A 149 14.83 0.77 -28.78
CA ALA A 149 13.57 0.43 -29.44
C ALA A 149 12.89 1.64 -30.10
N ASP A 150 13.06 2.85 -29.56
CA ASP A 150 12.52 4.07 -30.16
C ASP A 150 13.19 4.34 -31.51
N CYS A 151 14.53 4.22 -31.56
CA CYS A 151 15.30 4.37 -32.79
C CYS A 151 14.96 3.29 -33.83
N VAL A 152 14.87 2.02 -33.42
CA VAL A 152 14.60 0.90 -34.32
C VAL A 152 13.21 0.97 -34.97
N ARG A 153 12.21 1.52 -34.27
CA ARG A 153 10.85 1.69 -34.83
C ARG A 153 10.76 2.81 -35.88
N SER A 154 11.66 3.79 -35.80
CA SER A 154 11.65 4.97 -36.67
C SER A 154 11.85 4.64 -38.15
N ARG A 155 11.30 5.49 -39.02
CA ARG A 155 11.59 5.46 -40.46
C ARG A 155 13.04 5.82 -40.73
N GLY A 156 13.62 6.73 -39.94
CA GLY A 156 15.04 7.11 -40.01
C GLY A 156 15.99 5.93 -39.86
N CYS A 157 15.68 4.97 -38.99
CA CYS A 157 16.44 3.72 -38.91
C CYS A 157 16.37 2.92 -40.24
N ARG A 158 15.18 2.76 -40.83
CA ARG A 158 15.00 2.01 -42.09
C ARG A 158 15.58 2.72 -43.32
N SER A 159 15.47 4.04 -43.40
CA SER A 159 15.86 4.81 -44.58
C SER A 159 17.29 5.33 -44.53
N SER A 160 17.82 5.61 -43.35
CA SER A 160 19.14 6.26 -43.17
C SER A 160 20.08 5.49 -42.24
N GLY A 161 19.69 4.31 -41.76
CA GLY A 161 20.53 3.47 -40.87
C GLY A 161 20.73 4.05 -39.47
N ARG A 162 19.94 5.07 -39.08
CA ARG A 162 19.99 5.73 -37.76
C ARG A 162 19.32 4.89 -36.66
N CYS A 163 19.85 3.70 -36.41
CA CYS A 163 19.22 2.72 -35.52
C CYS A 163 19.85 2.65 -34.11
N VAL A 164 20.94 3.38 -33.86
CA VAL A 164 21.68 3.33 -32.58
C VAL A 164 21.29 4.52 -31.72
N LEU A 165 20.97 4.27 -30.44
CA LEU A 165 20.70 5.32 -29.48
C LEU A 165 22.02 5.87 -28.91
N GLU A 166 22.27 7.17 -29.08
CA GLU A 166 23.43 7.84 -28.51
C GLU A 166 23.05 9.27 -28.08
N GLY A 167 23.26 9.60 -26.81
CA GLY A 167 22.99 10.95 -26.28
C GLY A 167 21.52 11.41 -26.39
N GLY A 168 20.56 10.47 -26.37
CA GLY A 168 19.12 10.79 -26.52
C GLY A 168 18.66 10.99 -27.96
N ALA A 169 19.53 10.71 -28.94
CA ALA A 169 19.24 10.81 -30.37
C ALA A 169 19.55 9.50 -31.08
N CYS A 170 18.87 9.27 -32.21
CA CYS A 170 19.13 8.14 -33.07
C CYS A 170 20.23 8.49 -34.08
N VAL A 171 21.33 7.75 -34.07
CA VAL A 171 22.51 7.98 -34.92
C VAL A 171 22.80 6.76 -35.80
N ALA A 172 23.49 6.99 -36.91
CA ALA A 172 23.90 5.93 -37.83
C ALA A 172 24.91 4.99 -37.15
N ALA A 173 24.79 3.69 -37.40
CA ALA A 173 25.78 2.74 -36.91
C ALA A 173 27.16 3.06 -37.51
N VAL A 174 28.16 3.30 -36.66
CA VAL A 174 29.54 3.51 -37.10
C VAL A 174 30.11 2.17 -37.58
N PRO A 175 30.64 2.07 -38.81
CA PRO A 175 31.22 0.82 -39.30
C PRO A 175 32.37 0.36 -38.39
N GLY A 176 32.34 -0.91 -37.98
CA GLY A 176 33.36 -1.52 -37.11
C GLY A 176 33.07 -1.42 -35.60
N LYS A 177 32.08 -0.62 -35.17
CA LYS A 177 31.58 -0.68 -33.79
C LYS A 177 30.43 -1.69 -33.76
N PRO A 178 30.51 -2.80 -33.00
CA PRO A 178 29.37 -3.70 -32.86
C PRO A 178 28.19 -2.87 -32.33
N PRO A 179 26.97 -3.06 -32.86
CA PRO A 179 25.81 -2.29 -32.41
C PRO A 179 25.68 -2.46 -30.89
N ILE A 180 25.89 -1.37 -30.15
CA ILE A 180 25.63 -1.32 -28.71
C ILE A 180 24.11 -1.37 -28.59
N GLY A 181 23.60 -2.54 -28.22
CA GLY A 181 22.19 -2.87 -28.39
C GLY A 181 21.95 -3.72 -29.63
N LYS A 182 22.69 -4.85 -29.79
CA LYS A 182 22.00 -6.06 -30.25
C LYS A 182 20.69 -6.10 -29.46
N SER A 183 19.59 -5.88 -30.16
CA SER A 183 18.28 -6.20 -29.61
C SER A 183 18.45 -7.56 -28.96
N PRO A 184 18.01 -7.78 -27.70
CA PRO A 184 17.82 -9.15 -27.27
C PRO A 184 17.06 -9.83 -28.40
N ASP A 185 17.57 -10.98 -28.83
CA ASP A 185 17.15 -11.68 -30.04
C ASP A 185 15.63 -11.56 -30.27
N PRO A 186 15.16 -11.45 -31.54
CA PRO A 186 13.72 -11.45 -31.83
C PRO A 186 13.09 -12.55 -30.98
N PRO A 187 12.12 -12.22 -30.08
CA PRO A 187 11.85 -13.00 -28.86
C PRO A 187 11.87 -14.47 -29.22
N THR A 188 13.00 -15.12 -28.93
CA THR A 188 13.26 -16.50 -29.31
C THR A 188 12.19 -17.27 -28.58
N ALA A 189 11.19 -17.73 -29.34
CA ALA A 189 10.00 -18.46 -28.89
C ALA A 189 9.61 -18.08 -27.47
N VAL A 190 8.73 -17.07 -27.28
CA VAL A 190 8.15 -16.68 -25.99
C VAL A 190 8.03 -17.93 -25.14
N THR A 191 9.01 -18.13 -24.26
CA THR A 191 9.04 -19.33 -23.44
C THR A 191 7.93 -19.04 -22.47
N LEU A 192 6.77 -19.63 -22.74
CA LEU A 192 5.61 -19.43 -21.90
C LEU A 192 6.10 -19.64 -20.47
N PRO A 193 5.83 -18.68 -19.57
CA PRO A 193 6.25 -18.85 -18.19
C PRO A 193 5.78 -20.24 -17.73
N PRO A 194 6.62 -20.99 -16.99
CA PRO A 194 6.24 -22.32 -16.54
C PRO A 194 4.85 -22.23 -15.88
N PRO A 195 3.98 -23.23 -16.09
CA PRO A 195 2.64 -23.20 -15.53
C PRO A 195 2.73 -22.91 -14.03
N ALA A 196 1.90 -21.98 -13.55
CA ALA A 196 1.91 -21.61 -12.14
C ALA A 196 1.77 -22.88 -11.28
N PRO A 197 2.49 -22.99 -10.15
CA PRO A 197 2.41 -24.17 -9.30
C PRO A 197 0.96 -24.40 -8.87
N VAL A 198 0.47 -25.62 -9.07
CA VAL A 198 -0.87 -26.02 -8.66
C VAL A 198 -0.96 -25.91 -7.14
N ARG A 199 -1.84 -25.04 -6.65
CA ARG A 199 -2.10 -24.93 -5.21
C ARG A 199 -2.94 -26.11 -4.73
N THR A 200 -2.62 -26.64 -3.55
CA THR A 200 -3.46 -27.63 -2.85
C THR A 200 -4.35 -26.93 -1.81
N ASP A 201 -5.41 -27.61 -1.36
CA ASP A 201 -6.29 -27.09 -0.30
C ASP A 201 -5.51 -26.75 0.97
N ASP A 202 -4.54 -27.59 1.37
CA ASP A 202 -3.71 -27.35 2.55
C ASP A 202 -2.87 -26.08 2.42
N GLN A 203 -2.33 -25.80 1.23
CA GLN A 203 -1.62 -24.56 0.95
C GLN A 203 -2.54 -23.34 1.01
N CYS A 204 -3.79 -23.47 0.53
CA CYS A 204 -4.77 -22.40 0.63
C CYS A 204 -5.18 -22.14 2.09
N ARG A 205 -5.46 -23.20 2.87
CA ARG A 205 -5.83 -23.10 4.29
C ARG A 205 -4.73 -22.51 5.16
N ALA A 206 -3.47 -22.86 4.91
CA ALA A 206 -2.33 -22.30 5.63
C ALA A 206 -2.02 -20.84 5.24
N GLY A 207 -2.51 -20.39 4.08
CA GLY A 207 -2.23 -19.07 3.54
C GLY A 207 -2.94 -17.92 4.25
N VAL A 208 -2.33 -16.73 4.22
CA VAL A 208 -2.92 -15.48 4.72
C VAL A 208 -4.26 -15.19 4.04
N THR A 209 -4.41 -15.59 2.77
CA THR A 209 -5.64 -15.39 1.99
C THR A 209 -6.84 -16.12 2.58
N CYS A 210 -6.67 -17.31 3.16
CA CYS A 210 -7.74 -18.01 3.86
C CYS A 210 -8.15 -17.26 5.14
N ARG A 211 -7.19 -16.86 5.96
CA ARG A 211 -7.44 -16.14 7.22
C ARG A 211 -8.08 -14.75 7.02
N GLU A 212 -7.59 -14.00 6.03
CA GLU A 212 -8.07 -12.64 5.78
C GLU A 212 -9.36 -12.63 4.96
N LEU A 213 -9.45 -13.45 3.90
CA LEU A 213 -10.50 -13.34 2.88
C LEU A 213 -11.43 -14.55 2.80
N GLY A 214 -11.20 -15.63 3.55
CA GLY A 214 -11.99 -16.86 3.50
C GLY A 214 -11.72 -17.73 2.28
N LEU A 215 -10.64 -17.48 1.53
CA LEU A 215 -10.30 -18.22 0.32
C LEU A 215 -9.45 -19.46 0.68
N CYS A 216 -10.12 -20.50 1.19
CA CYS A 216 -9.47 -21.64 1.83
C CYS A 216 -9.40 -22.93 0.99
N GLY A 217 -10.02 -22.99 -0.20
CA GLY A 217 -9.96 -24.17 -1.09
C GLY A 217 -9.25 -23.88 -2.41
N ALA A 218 -8.58 -24.87 -3.00
CA ALA A 218 -7.87 -24.74 -4.25
C ALA A 218 -8.74 -25.12 -5.45
N ARG A 219 -8.78 -24.27 -6.46
CA ARG A 219 -9.44 -24.51 -7.75
C ARG A 219 -8.65 -23.84 -8.87
N GLU A 220 -8.31 -24.62 -9.90
CA GLU A 220 -7.60 -24.11 -11.10
C GLU A 220 -6.31 -23.32 -10.76
N GLY A 221 -5.56 -23.79 -9.75
CA GLY A 221 -4.33 -23.13 -9.29
C GLY A 221 -4.54 -21.88 -8.43
N SER A 222 -5.78 -21.47 -8.16
CA SER A 222 -6.15 -20.34 -7.31
C SER A 222 -6.81 -20.78 -6.01
N CYS A 223 -6.72 -19.95 -4.97
CA CYS A 223 -7.48 -20.18 -3.74
C CYS A 223 -8.83 -19.45 -3.82
N ILE A 224 -9.92 -20.15 -3.51
CA ILE A 224 -11.30 -19.68 -3.53
C ILE A 224 -12.00 -20.02 -2.20
N ALA A 225 -13.10 -19.35 -1.90
CA ALA A 225 -13.98 -19.79 -0.81
C ALA A 225 -14.78 -21.02 -1.28
N VAL A 226 -14.86 -22.05 -0.45
CA VAL A 226 -15.57 -23.30 -0.78
C VAL A 226 -16.75 -23.58 0.15
N SER A 227 -16.88 -22.83 1.24
CA SER A 227 -17.99 -22.93 2.19
C SER A 227 -18.28 -21.59 2.88
N ASP A 228 -19.49 -21.43 3.41
CA ASP A 228 -19.83 -20.30 4.30
C ASP A 228 -18.98 -20.30 5.57
N ASP A 229 -18.55 -21.47 6.05
CA ASP A 229 -17.68 -21.58 7.23
C ASP A 229 -16.30 -20.93 7.00
N ASP A 230 -15.75 -21.06 5.79
CA ASP A 230 -14.51 -20.37 5.43
C ASP A 230 -14.69 -18.86 5.44
N CYS A 231 -15.83 -18.37 4.93
CA CYS A 231 -16.16 -16.95 4.94
C CYS A 231 -16.38 -16.42 6.36
N ARG A 232 -17.10 -17.15 7.21
CA ARG A 232 -17.37 -16.76 8.61
C ARG A 232 -16.12 -16.72 9.48
N ARG A 233 -15.13 -17.59 9.22
CA ARG A 233 -13.83 -17.57 9.92
C ARG A 233 -12.92 -16.42 9.47
N ALA A 234 -13.18 -15.82 8.31
CA ALA A 234 -12.33 -14.79 7.75
C ALA A 234 -12.44 -13.46 8.51
N LEU A 235 -11.32 -12.76 8.65
CA LEU A 235 -11.31 -11.39 9.23
C LEU A 235 -12.24 -10.44 8.46
N ARG A 236 -12.41 -10.64 7.15
CA ARG A 236 -13.31 -9.85 6.32
C ARG A 236 -14.79 -9.99 6.67
N CYS A 237 -15.22 -11.15 7.19
CA CYS A 237 -16.59 -11.31 7.67
C CYS A 237 -16.82 -10.40 8.87
N ARG A 238 -15.94 -10.43 9.88
CA ARG A 238 -16.04 -9.55 11.05
C ARG A 238 -15.93 -8.06 10.68
N ALA A 239 -14.96 -7.69 9.84
CA ALA A 239 -14.73 -6.28 9.53
C ALA A 239 -15.80 -5.67 8.60
N HIS A 240 -16.32 -6.44 7.64
CA HIS A 240 -17.12 -5.92 6.53
C HIS A 240 -18.41 -6.70 6.24
N GLY A 241 -18.79 -7.66 7.08
CA GLY A 241 -20.01 -8.46 6.93
C GLY A 241 -19.99 -9.39 5.72
N ARG A 242 -18.82 -9.75 5.20
CA ARG A 242 -18.69 -10.69 4.06
C ARG A 242 -18.64 -12.13 4.53
N CYS A 243 -19.76 -12.61 5.07
CA CYS A 243 -19.83 -13.86 5.82
C CYS A 243 -20.40 -15.04 5.01
N SER A 244 -20.94 -14.80 3.82
CA SER A 244 -21.62 -15.81 3.00
C SER A 244 -20.87 -16.11 1.70
N LEU A 245 -20.90 -17.34 1.23
CA LEU A 245 -20.28 -17.81 -0.01
C LEU A 245 -21.19 -17.50 -1.21
N SER A 246 -20.63 -16.85 -2.22
CA SER A 246 -21.25 -16.70 -3.53
C SER A 246 -20.19 -16.66 -4.62
N GLY A 247 -20.33 -17.51 -5.65
CA GLY A 247 -19.42 -17.51 -6.81
C GLY A 247 -17.95 -17.77 -6.47
N GLY A 248 -17.65 -18.52 -5.40
CA GLY A 248 -16.28 -18.77 -4.94
C GLY A 248 -15.66 -17.61 -4.15
N GLN A 249 -16.45 -16.60 -3.76
CA GLN A 249 -16.04 -15.44 -2.99
C GLN A 249 -16.92 -15.25 -1.76
N CYS A 250 -16.39 -14.55 -0.75
CA CYS A 250 -17.16 -14.15 0.42
C CYS A 250 -17.84 -12.79 0.19
N VAL A 251 -19.16 -12.76 0.40
CA VAL A 251 -20.05 -11.63 0.18
C VAL A 251 -20.96 -11.41 1.40
N ALA A 252 -21.55 -10.23 1.50
CA ALA A 252 -22.67 -9.97 2.41
C ALA A 252 -23.96 -10.37 1.70
N ALA A 253 -24.49 -11.55 1.98
CA ALA A 253 -25.69 -12.06 1.33
C ALA A 253 -26.97 -11.61 2.03
N THR A 254 -26.89 -11.36 3.34
CA THR A 254 -28.03 -10.99 4.18
C THR A 254 -27.69 -9.82 5.10
N ASP A 255 -28.71 -9.09 5.54
CA ASP A 255 -28.54 -8.03 6.54
C ASP A 255 -27.93 -8.56 7.84
N ALA A 256 -28.17 -9.83 8.19
CA ALA A 256 -27.57 -10.48 9.35
C ALA A 256 -26.04 -10.55 9.24
N ASP A 257 -25.50 -10.79 8.04
CA ASP A 257 -24.05 -10.76 7.80
C ASP A 257 -23.47 -9.37 8.09
N CYS A 258 -24.20 -8.32 7.71
CA CYS A 258 -23.80 -6.93 7.94
C CYS A 258 -23.97 -6.48 9.39
N GLN A 259 -25.06 -6.86 10.04
CA GLN A 259 -25.37 -6.50 11.43
C GLN A 259 -24.32 -7.03 12.41
N ALA A 260 -23.72 -8.18 12.14
CA ALA A 260 -22.65 -8.75 12.95
C ALA A 260 -21.27 -8.09 12.73
N SER A 261 -21.15 -7.15 11.79
CA SER A 261 -19.85 -6.58 11.39
C SER A 261 -19.47 -5.31 12.15
N ASP A 262 -18.15 -5.08 12.25
CA ASP A 262 -17.58 -3.84 12.80
C ASP A 262 -18.02 -2.61 11.98
N GLY A 263 -18.26 -2.78 10.68
CA GLY A 263 -18.78 -1.72 9.79
C GLY A 263 -20.20 -1.27 10.15
N CYS A 264 -21.06 -2.16 10.63
CA CYS A 264 -22.39 -1.79 11.14
C CYS A 264 -22.28 -1.04 12.47
N THR A 265 -21.48 -1.54 13.42
CA THR A 265 -21.36 -0.92 14.75
C THR A 265 -20.67 0.44 14.75
N SER A 266 -19.65 0.63 13.89
CA SER A 266 -18.88 1.87 13.82
C SER A 266 -19.37 2.86 12.76
N GLY A 267 -20.02 2.37 11.70
CA GLY A 267 -20.34 3.17 10.51
C GLY A 267 -21.78 3.07 10.01
N GLY A 268 -22.67 2.35 10.70
CA GLY A 268 -24.07 2.22 10.29
C GLY A 268 -24.31 1.39 9.02
N LEU A 269 -23.29 0.66 8.53
CA LEU A 269 -23.35 -0.19 7.34
C LEU A 269 -24.04 -1.53 7.65
N CYS A 270 -25.33 -1.49 7.98
CA CYS A 270 -26.07 -2.64 8.52
C CYS A 270 -26.98 -3.38 7.51
N ALA A 271 -27.01 -2.96 6.24
CA ALA A 271 -27.85 -3.56 5.20
C ALA A 271 -27.00 -4.18 4.07
N ALA A 272 -27.33 -5.40 3.65
CA ALA A 272 -26.67 -6.07 2.54
C ALA A 272 -27.21 -5.59 1.19
N ARG A 273 -26.32 -5.13 0.32
CA ARG A 273 -26.63 -4.66 -1.04
C ARG A 273 -25.48 -5.05 -1.97
N ASP A 274 -25.79 -5.70 -3.10
CA ASP A 274 -24.80 -6.07 -4.12
C ASP A 274 -23.57 -6.84 -3.55
N GLY A 275 -23.81 -7.68 -2.54
CA GLY A 275 -22.75 -8.47 -1.90
C GLY A 275 -21.83 -7.68 -0.95
N ILE A 276 -22.18 -6.42 -0.63
CA ILE A 276 -21.47 -5.57 0.33
C ILE A 276 -22.43 -5.00 1.38
N CYS A 277 -21.88 -4.56 2.51
CA CYS A 277 -22.66 -3.84 3.51
C CYS A 277 -22.74 -2.35 3.21
N ALA A 278 -23.93 -1.79 3.38
CA ALA A 278 -24.30 -0.41 3.09
C ALA A 278 -25.17 0.17 4.22
N GLU A 279 -25.36 1.49 4.23
CA GLU A 279 -26.21 2.18 5.19
C GLU A 279 -27.66 1.64 5.14
N ALA A 280 -28.23 1.38 6.32
CA ALA A 280 -29.65 1.09 6.46
C ALA A 280 -30.44 2.37 6.17
N ARG A 281 -31.24 2.37 5.11
CA ARG A 281 -32.11 3.50 4.74
C ARG A 281 -33.40 3.48 5.53
#